data_AF-A0A2N9YHH8-F1
#
_entry.id   AF-A0A2N9YHH8-F1
#
_cell.length_a   1.000
_cell.length_b   1.000
_cell.length_c   1.000
_cell.angle_alpha   90.00
_cell.angle_beta   90.00
_cell.angle_gamma   90.00
#
_symmetry.space_group_name_H-M   'P 1'
#
loop_
_entity.id
_entity.type
_entity.pdbx_description
1 polymer ?
#
loop_
_entity_poly.entity_id
_entity_poly.type
_entity_poly.pdbx_seq_one_letter_code
_entity_poly.pdbx_strand_id
1 'polypeptide(L)' 'MSTATITNTLERLEKSARFAIGVPCVALVGNDRIEVISILRAGFITLTYKRNYQVVNRNDILLLSA' A
#
# COMPACT_ATOMS: atom_id res chain seq x y z
N MET A 1 -6.28 10.76 13.24
CA MET A 1 -6.67 9.42 12.71
C MET A 1 -5.85 8.40 13.50
N SER A 2 -6.42 7.27 13.97
CA SER A 2 -5.63 6.36 14.83
C SER A 2 -4.59 5.57 14.02
N THR A 3 -3.40 5.36 14.58
CA THR A 3 -2.31 4.55 14.01
C THR A 3 -2.76 3.15 13.62
N ALA A 4 -3.64 2.55 14.42
CA ALA A 4 -4.23 1.25 14.14
C ALA A 4 -5.05 1.22 12.84
N THR A 5 -5.71 2.33 12.48
CA THR A 5 -6.53 2.42 11.26
C THR A 5 -5.69 2.40 9.98
N ILE A 6 -4.53 3.07 9.99
CA ILE A 6 -3.65 3.15 8.82
C ILE A 6 -2.95 1.81 8.61
N THR A 7 -2.40 1.22 9.67
CA THR A 7 -1.77 -0.10 9.61
C THR A 7 -2.72 -1.17 9.07
N ASN A 8 -3.95 -1.25 9.60
CA ASN A 8 -4.95 -2.20 9.14
C ASN A 8 -5.35 -1.99 7.67
N THR A 9 -5.45 -0.73 7.23
CA THR A 9 -5.74 -0.41 5.82
C THR A 9 -4.61 -0.88 4.92
N LEU A 10 -3.36 -0.59 5.30
CA LEU A 10 -2.19 -0.97 4.52
C LEU A 10 -2.05 -2.49 4.40
N GLU A 11 -2.23 -3.23 5.50
CA GLU A 11 -2.19 -4.71 5.47
C GLU A 11 -3.27 -5.31 4.56
N ARG A 12 -4.47 -4.73 4.55
CA ARG A 12 -5.55 -5.17 3.64
C ARG A 12 -5.16 -4.94 2.18
N LEU A 13 -4.59 -3.77 1.86
CA LEU A 13 -4.09 -3.49 0.51
C LEU A 13 -2.97 -4.44 0.09
N GLU A 14 -2.02 -4.72 0.98
CA GLU A 14 -0.92 -5.66 0.72
C GLU A 14 -1.45 -7.08 0.44
N LYS A 15 -2.43 -7.56 1.23
CA LYS A 15 -3.08 -8.86 1.01
C LYS A 15 -3.80 -8.91 -0.35
N SER A 16 -4.58 -7.88 -0.66
CA SER A 16 -5.27 -7.79 -1.95
C SER A 16 -4.29 -7.72 -3.13
N ALA A 17 -3.22 -6.94 -3.01
CA ALA A 17 -2.21 -6.81 -4.07
C ALA A 17 -1.48 -8.14 -4.32
N ARG A 18 -1.21 -8.93 -3.28
CA ARG A 18 -0.62 -10.28 -3.44
C ARG A 18 -1.56 -11.26 -4.13
N PHE A 19 -2.87 -11.12 -3.94
CA PHE A 19 -3.88 -11.95 -4.59
C PHE A 19 -4.09 -11.54 -6.06
N ALA A 20 -4.19 -10.24 -6.33
CA ALA A 20 -4.45 -9.69 -7.67
C ALA A 20 -3.16 -9.09 -8.28
N ILE A 21 -2.24 -9.95 -8.73
CA ILE A 21 -0.95 -9.53 -9.30
C ILE A 21 -1.16 -8.62 -10.51
N GLY A 22 -0.42 -7.50 -10.55
CA GLY A 22 -0.50 -6.49 -11.61
C GLY A 22 -1.69 -5.53 -11.49
N VAL A 23 -2.60 -5.74 -10.52
CA VAL A 23 -3.74 -4.86 -10.28
C VAL A 23 -3.42 -3.90 -9.12
N PRO A 24 -3.48 -2.58 -9.34
CA PRO A 24 -3.31 -1.60 -8.26
C PRO A 24 -4.45 -1.70 -7.24
N CYS A 25 -4.13 -1.97 -5.98
CA CYS A 25 -5.07 -1.92 -4.87
C CYS A 25 -5.00 -0.53 -4.22
N VAL A 26 -6.12 0.18 -4.12
CA VAL A 26 -6.14 1.61 -3.73
C VAL A 26 -7.05 1.84 -2.54
N ALA A 27 -6.62 2.69 -1.60
CA ALA A 27 -7.48 3.25 -0.56
C ALA A 27 -7.22 4.75 -0.37
N LEU A 28 -8.24 5.45 0.12
CA LEU A 28 -8.12 6.82 0.58
C LEU A 28 -7.95 6.83 2.11
N VAL A 29 -6.88 7.47 2.57
CA VAL A 29 -6.54 7.61 3.99
C VAL A 29 -6.39 9.09 4.28
N GLY A 30 -7.40 9.71 4.88
CA GLY A 30 -7.46 11.17 4.99
C GLY A 30 -7.47 11.82 3.61
N ASN A 31 -6.49 12.68 3.33
CA ASN A 31 -6.30 13.34 2.03
C ASN A 31 -5.32 12.60 1.11
N ASP A 32 -4.81 11.44 1.53
CA ASP A 32 -3.81 10.70 0.79
C ASP A 32 -4.42 9.50 0.05
N ARG A 33 -4.07 9.38 -1.22
CA ARG A 33 -4.34 8.19 -2.03
C ARG A 33 -3.18 7.21 -1.86
N ILE A 34 -3.44 6.09 -1.21
CA ILE A 34 -2.49 5.00 -1.02
C ILE A 34 -2.77 3.91 -2.04
N GLU A 35 -1.74 3.49 -2.76
CA GLU A 35 -1.80 2.39 -3.74
C GLU A 35 -0.72 1.37 -3.42
N VAL A 36 -1.10 0.09 -3.47
CA VAL A 36 -0.18 -1.04 -3.41
C VAL A 36 -0.38 -1.85 -4.68
N ILE A 37 0.68 -2.03 -5.45
CA ILE A 37 0.70 -2.88 -6.64
C ILE A 37 1.72 -3.99 -6.43
N SER A 38 1.38 -5.20 -6.84
CA SER A 38 2.32 -6.31 -6.83
C SER A 38 2.76 -6.68 -8.24
N ILE A 39 4.02 -7.10 -8.35
CA ILE A 39 4.60 -7.64 -9.58
C ILE A 39 5.30 -8.96 -9.27
N LEU A 40 5.26 -9.90 -10.23
CA LEU A 40 6.02 -11.14 -10.17
C LEU A 40 7.40 -10.90 -10.79
N ARG A 41 8.46 -11.07 -10.01
CA ARG A 41 9.85 -10.94 -10.49
C ARG A 41 10.66 -12.14 -10.01
N ALA A 42 11.20 -12.90 -10.96
CA ALA A 42 12.00 -14.11 -10.70
C ALA A 42 11.33 -15.11 -9.72
N GLY A 43 10.00 -15.26 -9.82
CA GLY A 43 9.22 -16.16 -8.93
C GLY A 43 8.82 -15.55 -7.59
N PHE A 44 9.24 -14.32 -7.28
CA PHE A 44 8.87 -13.63 -6.04
C PHE A 44 7.86 -12.51 -6.29
N ILE A 45 6.89 -12.38 -5.38
CA ILE A 45 5.93 -11.27 -5.38
C ILE A 45 6.58 -10.07 -4.68
N THR A 46 6.81 -9.01 -5.44
CA THR A 46 7.31 -7.72 -4.92
C THR A 46 6.15 -6.74 -4.80
N LEU A 47 6.09 -5.98 -3.71
CA LEU A 47 5.11 -4.91 -3.52
C LEU A 47 5.74 -3.55 -3.76
N THR A 48 5.07 -2.72 -4.54
CA THR A 48 5.40 -1.31 -4.72
C THR A 48 4.31 -0.47 -4.07
N TYR A 49 4.72 0.50 -3.27
CA TYR A 49 3.83 1.39 -2.55
C TYR A 49 3.86 2.76 -3.23
N LYS A 50 2.68 3.37 -3.40
CA LYS A 50 2.57 4.75 -3.86
C LYS A 50 1.67 5.56 -2.94
N ARG A 51 2.06 6.81 -2.73
CA ARG A 51 1.25 7.86 -2.10
C ARG A 51 1.08 8.98 -3.12
N ASN A 52 -0.15 9.34 -3.44
CA ASN A 52 -0.46 10.41 -4.41
C ASN A 52 0.35 10.26 -5.71
N TYR A 53 0.37 9.03 -6.24
CA TYR A 53 1.08 8.61 -7.46
C TYR A 53 2.62 8.58 -7.38
N GLN A 54 3.21 8.99 -6.26
CA GLN A 54 4.65 8.90 -6.03
C GLN A 54 5.02 7.61 -5.33
N VAL A 55 6.09 6.95 -5.78
CA VAL A 55 6.63 5.75 -5.11
C VAL A 55 7.26 6.18 -3.78
N VAL A 56 6.86 5.50 -2.71
CA VAL A 56 7.31 5.80 -1.33
C VAL A 56 7.70 4.51 -0.62
N ASN A 57 8.40 4.62 0.51
CA ASN A 57 8.61 3.47 1.38
C ASN A 57 7.35 3.17 2.17
N ARG A 58 7.20 1.90 2.54
CA ARG A 58 6.11 1.44 3.42
C ARG A 58 6.04 2.26 4.72
N ASN A 59 7.20 2.57 5.31
CA ASN A 59 7.29 3.32 6.57
C ASN A 59 6.78 4.75 6.43
N ASP A 60 6.96 5.39 5.28
CA ASP A 60 6.46 6.75 5.03
C ASP A 60 4.92 6.80 5.09
N ILE A 61 4.25 5.71 4.70
CA ILE A 61 2.79 5.57 4.78
C ILE A 61 2.34 5.34 6.22
N LEU A 62 3.08 4.55 7.00
CA LEU A 62 2.74 4.29 8.40
C LEU A 62 2.89 5.54 9.27
N LEU A 63 3.84 6.42 8.93
CA LEU A 63 4.05 7.69 9.62
C LEU A 63 2.92 8.73 9.36
N LEU A 64 1.99 8.49 8.43
CA LEU A 64 0.79 9.32 8.25
C LEU A 64 -0.16 9.31 9.46
N SER A 65 0.12 8.43 10.42
CA SER A 65 -0.62 8.32 11.67
C SER A 65 -0.03 9.13 12.82
N ALA A 66 1.12 9.79 12.60
CA ALA A 66 1.76 10.68 13.57
C ALA A 66 1.13 12.09 13.52
#